data_AF-A0A9N8H7E7-F1
#
_entry.id   AF-A0A9N8H7E7-F1
#
_cell.length_a   1.000
_cell.length_b   1.000
_cell.length_c   1.000
_cell.angle_alpha   90.00
_cell.angle_beta   90.00
_cell.angle_gamma   90.00
#
_symmetry.space_group_name_H-M   'P 1'
#
loop_
_entity.id
_entity.type
_entity.pdbx_description
1 polymer ?
#
loop_
_entity_poly.entity_id
_entity_poly.type
_entity_poly.pdbx_seq_one_letter_code
_entity_poly.pdbx_strand_id
1 'polypeptide(L)'
;MKFLTPLLTLTLALRSASAFAPLPASARAATATFATKAKAYPIMAEEDVMSQKEHGTSAQPVQKKLRWNCDFGTADRICNFNRHYAEFAGYWQTTDFLKSLAEEEKPIQFYDSVTGAQLFTAPVGRTMEDFLVESQKHGWPSFRDEEVNWDYVRCLKDGECVSTTGTHLGHNLPDKTGNRYCINLVSVAGQPEE
;
A
#
# COMPACT_ATOMS: atom_id res chain seq x y z
N MET A 1 -60.69 -31.22 28.21
CA MET A 1 -60.78 -31.53 29.66
C MET A 1 -59.43 -31.13 30.26
N LYS A 2 -59.26 -29.89 30.77
CA LYS A 2 -59.29 -29.51 32.21
C LYS A 2 -58.71 -30.61 33.11
N PHE A 3 -57.58 -30.42 33.78
CA PHE A 3 -57.40 -29.81 35.12
C PHE A 3 -55.99 -30.29 35.58
N LEU A 4 -55.22 -29.74 36.51
CA LEU A 4 -55.22 -28.62 37.45
C LEU A 4 -53.83 -28.74 38.12
N THR A 5 -53.18 -27.61 38.44
CA THR A 5 -51.98 -27.57 39.29
C THR A 5 -52.26 -28.08 40.72
N PRO A 6 -51.21 -28.33 41.52
CA PRO A 6 -51.10 -27.50 42.71
C PRO A 6 -49.67 -27.06 43.07
N LEU A 7 -49.68 -26.05 43.94
CA LEU A 7 -48.61 -25.25 44.52
C LEU A 7 -48.09 -25.88 45.84
N LEU A 8 -46.99 -25.29 46.36
CA LEU A 8 -46.49 -25.29 47.75
C LEU A 8 -45.63 -26.51 48.18
N THR A 9 -44.40 -26.35 48.67
CA THR A 9 -44.04 -25.57 49.86
C THR A 9 -42.54 -25.23 49.95
N LEU A 10 -42.29 -24.10 50.59
CA LEU A 10 -41.03 -23.49 50.99
C LEU A 10 -40.41 -24.20 52.21
N THR A 11 -39.12 -24.53 52.17
CA THR A 11 -38.31 -24.72 53.39
C THR A 11 -36.98 -23.98 53.26
N LEU A 12 -36.84 -22.99 54.15
CA LEU A 12 -35.67 -22.19 54.42
C LEU A 12 -34.59 -23.06 55.10
N ALA A 13 -33.35 -23.04 54.59
CA ALA A 13 -32.19 -23.49 55.34
C ALA A 13 -31.10 -22.40 55.29
N LEU A 14 -30.92 -21.76 56.44
CA LEU A 14 -29.88 -20.80 56.74
C LEU A 14 -28.51 -21.52 56.83
N ARG A 15 -27.52 -21.11 56.03
CA ARG A 15 -26.11 -21.34 56.38
C ARG A 15 -25.27 -20.10 56.07
N SER A 16 -24.89 -19.45 57.15
CA SER A 16 -23.77 -18.51 57.25
C SER A 16 -22.45 -19.22 56.96
N ALA A 17 -21.57 -18.60 56.19
CA ALA A 17 -20.17 -18.39 56.58
C ALA A 17 -19.45 -17.56 55.50
N SER A 18 -18.86 -16.45 55.94
CA SER A 18 -17.89 -15.66 55.20
C SER A 18 -16.69 -16.51 54.78
N ALA A 19 -16.27 -16.37 53.53
CA ALA A 19 -14.88 -16.58 53.13
C ALA A 19 -14.52 -15.50 52.11
N PHE A 20 -13.93 -14.41 52.61
CA PHE A 20 -13.18 -13.44 51.82
C PHE A 20 -12.01 -14.19 51.17
N ALA A 21 -12.12 -14.50 49.88
CA ALA A 21 -10.98 -14.92 49.07
C ALA A 21 -10.25 -13.65 48.60
N PRO A 22 -8.94 -13.49 48.83
CA PRO A 22 -8.21 -12.36 48.27
C PRO A 22 -8.08 -12.56 46.76
N LEU A 23 -8.48 -11.55 46.01
CA LEU A 23 -8.23 -11.43 44.57
C LEU A 23 -6.72 -11.56 44.30
N PRO A 24 -6.28 -12.36 43.32
CA PRO A 24 -4.88 -12.34 42.91
C PRO A 24 -4.55 -10.96 42.34
N ALA A 25 -3.46 -10.39 42.86
CA ALA A 25 -2.92 -9.12 42.43
C ALA A 25 -2.68 -9.13 40.91
N SER A 26 -3.20 -8.11 40.24
CA SER A 26 -2.99 -7.82 38.83
C SER A 26 -1.50 -7.89 38.49
N ALA A 27 -1.10 -8.92 37.74
CA ALA A 27 0.18 -8.96 37.09
C ALA A 27 0.18 -7.84 36.03
N ARG A 28 0.81 -6.71 36.38
CA ARG A 28 1.15 -5.66 35.42
C ARG A 28 2.06 -6.31 34.37
N ALA A 29 1.48 -6.70 33.24
CA ALA A 29 2.24 -7.03 32.05
C ALA A 29 3.08 -5.80 31.72
N ALA A 30 4.40 -5.91 31.89
CA ALA A 30 5.33 -4.90 31.41
C ALA A 30 5.20 -4.87 29.90
N THR A 31 4.52 -3.84 29.38
CA THR A 31 4.46 -3.55 27.96
C THR A 31 5.88 -3.27 27.51
N ALA A 32 6.53 -4.27 26.91
CA ALA A 32 7.79 -4.07 26.22
C ALA A 32 7.50 -3.16 25.02
N THR A 33 7.74 -1.86 25.20
CA THR A 33 7.81 -0.91 24.11
C THR A 33 9.07 -1.25 23.32
N PHE A 34 8.93 -2.15 22.35
CA PHE A 34 9.90 -2.25 21.27
C PHE A 34 9.84 -0.94 20.50
N ALA A 35 10.77 -0.03 20.82
CA ALA A 35 11.03 1.13 19.98
C ALA A 35 11.57 0.61 18.65
N THR A 36 10.68 0.39 17.69
CA THR A 36 11.05 0.23 16.29
C THR A 36 11.76 1.52 15.90
N LYS A 37 13.08 1.44 15.68
CA LYS A 37 13.83 2.54 15.08
C LYS A 37 13.08 2.93 13.82
N ALA A 38 12.55 4.16 13.78
CA ALA A 38 11.79 4.64 12.63
C ALA A 38 12.64 4.41 11.38
N LYS A 39 12.14 3.67 10.40
CA LYS A 39 12.81 3.53 9.11
C LYS A 39 12.89 4.94 8.51
N ALA A 40 14.11 5.40 8.22
CA ALA A 40 14.28 6.65 7.49
C ALA A 40 13.90 6.39 6.03
N TYR A 41 12.94 7.15 5.51
CA TYR A 41 12.47 7.04 4.13
C TYR A 41 13.04 8.16 3.26
N PRO A 42 13.26 7.90 1.95
CA PRO A 42 13.06 6.61 1.26
C PRO A 42 14.11 5.55 1.64
N ILE A 43 13.78 4.27 1.42
CA ILE A 43 14.81 3.21 1.43
C ILE A 43 15.64 3.32 0.15
N MET A 44 16.94 3.53 0.31
CA MET A 44 17.86 3.70 -0.80
C MET A 44 18.29 2.36 -1.39
N ALA A 45 18.56 2.34 -2.70
CA ALA A 45 19.31 1.29 -3.39
C ALA A 45 20.57 1.86 -4.04
N GLU A 46 21.51 0.97 -4.36
CA GLU A 46 22.66 1.29 -5.19
C GLU A 46 22.23 1.32 -6.67
N GLU A 47 23.06 1.96 -7.49
CA GLU A 47 22.81 2.18 -8.92
C GLU A 47 22.71 0.88 -9.74
N ASP A 48 23.25 -0.23 -9.22
CA ASP A 48 23.26 -1.54 -9.88
C ASP A 48 21.86 -2.16 -10.04
N VAL A 49 20.87 -1.77 -9.23
CA VAL A 49 19.48 -2.21 -9.40
C VAL A 49 18.94 -1.85 -10.78
N MET A 50 19.43 -0.77 -11.40
CA MET A 50 19.06 -0.30 -12.73
C MET A 50 20.10 -0.65 -13.81
N SER A 51 21.04 -1.55 -13.53
CA SER A 51 21.96 -2.04 -14.56
C SER A 51 21.20 -2.73 -15.69
N GLN A 52 21.83 -2.77 -16.87
CA GLN A 52 21.34 -3.54 -18.01
C GLN A 52 21.09 -5.01 -17.60
N LYS A 53 19.94 -5.52 -18.00
CA LYS A 53 19.45 -6.90 -17.84
C LYS A 53 18.97 -7.41 -19.21
N GLU A 54 18.21 -8.51 -19.23
CA GLU A 54 17.69 -9.15 -20.44
C GLU A 54 16.77 -8.23 -21.25
N HIS A 55 15.98 -7.37 -20.59
CA HIS A 55 15.06 -6.45 -21.24
C HIS A 55 15.20 -5.04 -20.65
N GLY A 56 16.24 -4.33 -21.09
CA GLY A 56 16.54 -2.99 -20.59
C GLY A 56 17.06 -3.06 -19.16
N THR A 57 16.40 -2.37 -18.22
CA THR A 57 16.74 -2.43 -16.78
C THR A 57 15.99 -3.51 -16.02
N SER A 58 15.09 -4.26 -16.66
CA SER A 58 14.35 -5.38 -16.05
C SER A 58 14.68 -6.71 -16.73
N ALA A 59 14.32 -7.82 -16.09
CA ALA A 59 14.51 -9.15 -16.68
C ALA A 59 13.51 -9.47 -17.81
N GLN A 60 12.36 -8.80 -17.87
CA GLN A 60 11.26 -9.10 -18.79
C GLN A 60 10.55 -7.80 -19.24
N PRO A 61 9.81 -7.83 -20.36
CA PRO A 61 8.90 -6.74 -20.71
C PRO A 61 7.76 -6.62 -19.70
N VAL A 62 7.02 -5.50 -19.78
CA VAL A 62 5.77 -5.36 -19.02
C VAL A 62 4.76 -6.45 -19.36
N GLN A 63 3.85 -6.74 -18.43
CA GLN A 63 2.74 -7.65 -18.62
C GLN A 63 1.90 -7.25 -19.83
N LYS A 64 1.42 -8.24 -20.60
CA LYS A 64 0.63 -7.99 -21.83
C LYS A 64 -0.71 -7.31 -21.56
N LYS A 65 -1.32 -7.55 -20.39
CA LYS A 65 -2.63 -7.01 -20.02
C LYS A 65 -2.49 -6.09 -18.82
N LEU A 66 -2.24 -4.81 -19.08
CA LEU A 66 -2.20 -3.80 -18.04
C LEU A 66 -3.62 -3.40 -17.62
N ARG A 67 -3.75 -2.99 -16.35
CA ARG A 67 -4.95 -2.37 -15.81
C ARG A 67 -5.20 -1.03 -16.46
N TRP A 68 -6.45 -0.58 -16.30
CA TRP A 68 -6.90 0.77 -16.69
C TRP A 68 -6.68 1.12 -18.17
N ASN A 69 -6.53 0.13 -19.05
CA ASN A 69 -6.26 0.35 -20.47
C ASN A 69 -4.98 1.18 -20.71
N CYS A 70 -3.96 0.99 -19.87
CA CYS A 70 -2.64 1.57 -20.09
C CYS A 70 -1.99 1.00 -21.36
N ASP A 71 -1.27 1.86 -22.08
CA ASP A 71 -0.65 1.53 -23.36
C ASP A 71 0.62 0.71 -23.16
N PHE A 72 0.65 -0.49 -23.76
CA PHE A 72 1.75 -1.43 -23.63
C PHE A 72 3.09 -0.84 -24.12
N GLY A 73 3.10 -0.17 -25.28
CA GLY A 73 4.34 0.35 -25.86
C GLY A 73 4.96 1.46 -25.02
N THR A 74 4.13 2.34 -24.49
CA THR A 74 4.54 3.40 -23.55
C THR A 74 5.02 2.80 -22.24
N ALA A 75 4.29 1.83 -21.69
CA ALA A 75 4.66 1.13 -20.46
C ALA A 75 6.02 0.44 -20.60
N ASP A 76 6.23 -0.35 -21.65
CA ASP A 76 7.47 -1.10 -21.85
C ASP A 76 8.68 -0.16 -22.00
N ARG A 77 8.53 0.90 -22.79
CA ARG A 77 9.58 1.91 -22.95
C ARG A 77 9.91 2.61 -21.64
N ILE A 78 8.90 3.00 -20.86
CA ILE A 78 9.09 3.74 -19.61
C ILE A 78 9.69 2.85 -18.53
N CYS A 79 9.15 1.65 -18.35
CA CYS A 79 9.57 0.72 -17.30
C CYS A 79 11.00 0.22 -17.48
N ASN A 80 11.41 -0.02 -18.73
CA ASN A 80 12.59 -0.83 -19.02
C ASN A 80 13.71 -0.06 -19.75
N PHE A 81 13.39 1.00 -20.48
CA PHE A 81 14.34 1.66 -21.39
C PHE A 81 14.45 3.18 -21.16
N ASN A 82 13.99 3.67 -20.02
CA ASN A 82 13.99 5.08 -19.69
C ASN A 82 14.25 5.28 -18.19
N ARG A 83 15.07 6.29 -17.87
CA ARG A 83 15.46 6.63 -16.49
C ARG A 83 15.35 8.11 -16.14
N HIS A 84 15.01 8.95 -17.11
CA HIS A 84 15.01 10.40 -16.92
C HIS A 84 13.68 11.05 -17.28
N TYR A 85 12.84 10.39 -18.07
CA TYR A 85 11.55 10.92 -18.48
C TYR A 85 10.39 10.17 -17.81
N ALA A 86 9.20 10.70 -17.98
CA ALA A 86 7.97 10.08 -17.53
C ALA A 86 7.02 9.92 -18.73
N GLU A 87 5.89 9.26 -18.51
CA GLU A 87 4.71 9.48 -19.33
C GLU A 87 4.31 10.96 -19.25
N PHE A 88 3.54 11.48 -20.21
CA PHE A 88 3.16 12.89 -20.16
C PHE A 88 2.27 13.18 -18.94
N ALA A 89 2.40 14.39 -18.37
CA ALA A 89 1.59 14.83 -17.25
C ALA A 89 0.09 14.75 -17.58
N GLY A 90 -0.68 14.07 -16.75
CA GLY A 90 -2.11 13.82 -16.95
C GLY A 90 -2.44 12.57 -17.76
N TYR A 91 -1.45 11.76 -18.18
CA TYR A 91 -1.69 10.48 -18.85
C TYR A 91 -2.71 9.63 -18.10
N TRP A 92 -2.55 9.49 -16.79
CA TRP A 92 -3.45 8.74 -15.93
C TRP A 92 -4.94 9.14 -16.05
N GLN A 93 -5.24 10.39 -16.42
CA GLN A 93 -6.60 10.91 -16.60
C GLN A 93 -7.22 10.52 -17.95
N THR A 94 -6.40 10.10 -18.92
CA THR A 94 -6.87 9.61 -20.23
C THR A 94 -7.14 8.11 -20.24
N THR A 95 -6.75 7.42 -19.16
CA THR A 95 -6.94 5.99 -18.94
C THR A 95 -8.28 5.69 -18.26
N ASP A 96 -8.57 4.42 -18.00
CA ASP A 96 -9.74 4.00 -17.25
C ASP A 96 -9.56 4.08 -15.72
N PHE A 97 -8.41 4.56 -15.22
CA PHE A 97 -8.11 4.63 -13.78
C PHE A 97 -9.15 5.45 -13.00
N LEU A 98 -9.47 6.65 -13.49
CA LEU A 98 -10.49 7.49 -12.82
C LEU A 98 -11.89 6.87 -12.83
N LYS A 99 -12.21 6.08 -13.87
CA LYS A 99 -13.50 5.40 -13.97
C LYS A 99 -13.56 4.22 -12.99
N SER A 100 -12.46 3.51 -12.80
CA SER A 100 -12.41 2.36 -11.89
C SER A 100 -12.61 2.75 -10.42
N LEU A 101 -12.36 4.02 -10.06
CA LEU A 101 -12.60 4.53 -8.71
C LEU A 101 -14.05 4.37 -8.24
N ALA A 102 -15.03 4.23 -9.13
CA ALA A 102 -16.42 3.98 -8.75
C ALA A 102 -16.65 2.53 -8.29
N GLU A 103 -15.85 1.58 -8.78
CA GLU A 103 -16.08 0.15 -8.67
C GLU A 103 -15.06 -0.54 -7.76
N GLU A 104 -13.82 -0.05 -7.72
CA GLU A 104 -12.75 -0.64 -6.94
C GLU A 104 -12.91 -0.40 -5.43
N GLU A 105 -12.57 -1.40 -4.62
CA GLU A 105 -12.42 -1.23 -3.17
C GLU A 105 -11.22 -0.34 -2.85
N LYS A 106 -11.34 0.46 -1.78
CA LYS A 106 -10.28 1.37 -1.32
C LYS A 106 -9.68 0.81 -0.03
N PRO A 107 -8.37 0.95 0.20
CA PRO A 107 -7.39 1.62 -0.67
C PRO A 107 -7.06 0.81 -1.94
N ILE A 108 -6.70 1.52 -3.01
CA ILE A 108 -6.33 0.91 -4.29
C ILE A 108 -4.93 0.33 -4.18
N GLN A 109 -4.79 -0.91 -4.65
CA GLN A 109 -3.50 -1.59 -4.75
C GLN A 109 -2.91 -1.33 -6.13
N PHE A 110 -1.63 -0.99 -6.19
CA PHE A 110 -0.91 -0.64 -7.41
C PHE A 110 0.24 -1.63 -7.59
N TYR A 111 0.32 -2.26 -8.77
CA TYR A 111 1.21 -3.39 -9.02
C TYR A 111 2.23 -3.05 -10.10
N ASP A 112 3.47 -3.48 -9.90
CA ASP A 112 4.54 -3.38 -10.87
C ASP A 112 4.08 -3.93 -12.23
N SER A 113 4.16 -3.10 -13.26
CA SER A 113 3.74 -3.51 -14.61
C SER A 113 4.62 -4.60 -15.22
N VAL A 114 5.82 -4.85 -14.70
CA VAL A 114 6.71 -5.94 -15.13
C VAL A 114 6.43 -7.22 -14.35
N THR A 115 6.51 -7.14 -13.02
CA THR A 115 6.48 -8.34 -12.16
C THR A 115 5.08 -8.69 -11.67
N GLY A 116 4.26 -7.68 -11.39
CA GLY A 116 2.99 -7.83 -10.67
C GLY A 116 3.12 -7.70 -9.15
N ALA A 117 4.32 -7.40 -8.62
CA ALA A 117 4.52 -7.12 -7.21
C ALA A 117 3.73 -5.89 -6.77
N GLN A 118 3.09 -5.93 -5.60
CA GLN A 118 2.36 -4.78 -5.06
C GLN A 118 3.33 -3.70 -4.59
N LEU A 119 3.43 -2.60 -5.32
CA LEU A 119 4.37 -1.51 -5.08
C LEU A 119 3.79 -0.41 -4.19
N PHE A 120 2.49 -0.11 -4.35
CA PHE A 120 1.84 0.95 -3.59
C PHE A 120 0.42 0.57 -3.16
N THR A 121 -0.07 1.25 -2.14
CA THR A 121 -1.45 1.17 -1.66
C THR A 121 -1.91 2.58 -1.29
N ALA A 122 -2.88 3.12 -2.01
CA ALA A 122 -3.32 4.50 -1.81
C ALA A 122 -4.84 4.68 -1.95
N PRO A 123 -5.45 5.60 -1.19
CA PRO A 123 -4.81 6.45 -0.19
C PRO A 123 -4.59 5.75 1.16
N VAL A 124 -3.56 6.15 1.91
CA VAL A 124 -3.35 5.75 3.32
C VAL A 124 -3.10 7.00 4.16
N GLY A 125 -3.80 7.15 5.28
CA GLY A 125 -3.66 8.32 6.15
C GLY A 125 -4.24 9.63 5.59
N ARG A 126 -4.92 9.58 4.44
CA ARG A 126 -5.61 10.70 3.80
C ARG A 126 -6.84 10.25 3.02
N THR A 127 -7.62 11.19 2.49
CA THR A 127 -8.78 10.85 1.67
C THR A 127 -8.38 10.56 0.22
N MET A 128 -9.27 9.89 -0.52
CA MET A 128 -9.09 9.69 -1.96
C MET A 128 -9.07 11.04 -2.71
N GLU A 129 -9.87 12.01 -2.27
CA GLU A 129 -9.88 13.35 -2.85
C GLU A 129 -8.51 14.03 -2.68
N ASP A 130 -7.90 13.96 -1.50
CA ASP A 130 -6.57 14.53 -1.26
C ASP A 130 -5.50 13.88 -2.14
N PHE A 131 -5.57 12.56 -2.34
CA PHE A 131 -4.69 11.83 -3.27
C PHE A 131 -4.85 12.32 -4.71
N LEU A 132 -6.09 12.49 -5.19
CA LEU A 132 -6.37 12.94 -6.56
C LEU A 132 -5.98 14.40 -6.78
N VAL A 133 -6.29 15.28 -5.83
CA VAL A 133 -5.92 16.71 -5.89
C VAL A 133 -4.40 16.87 -5.94
N GLU A 134 -3.67 16.13 -5.10
CA GLU A 134 -2.21 16.16 -5.13
C GLU A 134 -1.67 15.61 -6.46
N SER A 135 -2.20 14.47 -6.91
CA SER A 135 -1.79 13.84 -8.16
C SER A 135 -2.06 14.73 -9.38
N GLN A 136 -3.19 15.43 -9.41
CA GLN A 136 -3.55 16.37 -10.47
C GLN A 136 -2.63 17.59 -10.47
N LYS A 137 -2.34 18.16 -9.29
CA LYS A 137 -1.45 19.31 -9.14
C LYS A 137 -0.06 19.02 -9.70
N HIS A 138 0.43 17.80 -9.54
CA HIS A 138 1.77 17.43 -9.96
C HIS A 138 1.84 16.72 -11.31
N GLY A 139 0.70 16.26 -11.85
CA GLY A 139 0.58 15.65 -13.17
C GLY A 139 0.58 14.12 -13.17
N TRP A 140 0.98 13.47 -12.08
CA TRP A 140 1.05 12.01 -11.95
C TRP A 140 0.57 11.55 -10.57
N PRO A 141 0.08 10.30 -10.45
CA PRO A 141 -0.14 9.65 -9.15
C PRO A 141 1.00 9.94 -8.17
N SER A 142 0.67 10.59 -7.06
CA SER A 142 1.64 11.09 -6.09
C SER A 142 1.44 10.41 -4.74
N PHE A 143 2.40 9.57 -4.34
CA PHE A 143 2.33 8.74 -3.14
C PHE A 143 3.16 9.31 -1.98
N ARG A 144 2.77 8.99 -0.75
CA ARG A 144 3.47 9.31 0.51
C ARG A 144 4.10 8.06 1.14
N ASP A 145 4.97 8.25 2.13
CA ASP A 145 5.77 7.17 2.74
C ASP A 145 4.93 5.98 3.22
N GLU A 146 3.73 6.23 3.75
CA GLU A 146 2.78 5.23 4.25
C GLU A 146 2.08 4.43 3.15
N GLU A 147 2.14 4.92 1.90
CA GLU A 147 1.50 4.32 0.74
C GLU A 147 2.47 3.45 -0.09
N VAL A 148 3.76 3.43 0.29
CA VAL A 148 4.81 2.68 -0.42
C VAL A 148 5.02 1.31 0.22
N ASN A 149 5.03 0.27 -0.61
CA ASN A 149 5.52 -1.04 -0.18
C ASN A 149 7.06 -1.08 -0.24
N TRP A 150 7.67 -0.77 0.90
CA TRP A 150 9.12 -0.73 1.06
C TRP A 150 9.82 -2.08 0.96
N ASP A 151 9.11 -3.19 0.81
CA ASP A 151 9.74 -4.46 0.47
C ASP A 151 10.18 -4.49 -1.00
N TYR A 152 9.43 -3.81 -1.89
CA TYR A 152 9.63 -3.83 -3.34
C TYR A 152 10.05 -2.50 -3.97
N VAL A 153 9.95 -1.37 -3.26
CA VAL A 153 10.28 -0.04 -3.81
C VAL A 153 11.57 0.52 -3.19
N ARG A 154 12.40 1.14 -4.02
CA ARG A 154 13.64 1.83 -3.62
C ARG A 154 13.74 3.20 -4.28
N CYS A 155 14.57 4.06 -3.70
CA CYS A 155 15.03 5.27 -4.38
C CYS A 155 16.54 5.26 -4.61
N LEU A 156 16.96 5.89 -5.69
CA LEU A 156 18.36 6.15 -5.99
C LEU A 156 18.75 7.55 -5.53
N LYS A 157 20.06 7.80 -5.48
CA LYS A 157 20.63 9.04 -4.91
C LYS A 157 20.14 10.32 -5.59
N ASP A 158 19.80 10.24 -6.87
CA ASP A 158 19.25 11.34 -7.68
C ASP A 158 17.73 11.51 -7.53
N GLY A 159 17.08 10.65 -6.76
CA GLY A 159 15.65 10.66 -6.51
C GLY A 159 14.86 9.74 -7.42
N GLU A 160 15.46 9.01 -8.36
CA GLU A 160 14.74 8.02 -9.16
C GLU A 160 14.10 6.96 -8.25
N CYS A 161 12.82 6.68 -8.47
CA CYS A 161 12.06 5.66 -7.76
C CYS A 161 11.94 4.42 -8.64
N VAL A 162 12.32 3.27 -8.10
CA VAL A 162 12.49 2.02 -8.85
C VAL A 162 11.93 0.84 -8.07
N SER A 163 11.53 -0.23 -8.76
CA SER A 163 11.29 -1.51 -8.10
C SER A 163 12.61 -2.20 -7.79
N THR A 164 12.61 -3.12 -6.82
CA THR A 164 13.79 -3.92 -6.46
C THR A 164 14.30 -4.81 -7.60
N THR A 165 13.50 -5.00 -8.66
CA THR A 165 13.85 -5.79 -9.84
C THR A 165 14.32 -4.94 -11.03
N GLY A 166 14.36 -3.60 -10.87
CA GLY A 166 14.89 -2.68 -11.87
C GLY A 166 13.85 -2.02 -12.78
N THR A 167 12.58 -2.00 -12.37
CA THR A 167 11.54 -1.27 -13.09
C THR A 167 11.61 0.20 -12.74
N HIS A 168 11.70 1.08 -13.75
CA HIS A 168 11.58 2.52 -13.54
C HIS A 168 10.13 2.90 -13.19
N LEU A 169 9.92 3.49 -12.02
CA LEU A 169 8.59 3.87 -11.53
C LEU A 169 8.31 5.35 -11.68
N GLY A 170 9.30 6.20 -11.40
CA GLY A 170 9.16 7.64 -11.39
C GLY A 170 10.22 8.28 -10.52
N HIS A 171 9.88 9.31 -9.74
CA HIS A 171 10.85 10.02 -8.90
C HIS A 171 10.27 10.43 -7.54
N ASN A 172 11.08 10.36 -6.50
CA ASN A 172 10.84 11.07 -5.24
C ASN A 172 11.19 12.55 -5.42
N LEU A 173 10.20 13.41 -5.22
CA LEU A 173 10.32 14.86 -5.36
C LEU A 173 9.79 15.52 -4.07
N PRO A 174 10.57 15.49 -2.97
CA PRO A 174 10.13 15.97 -1.67
C PRO A 174 9.63 17.41 -1.70
N ASP A 175 8.63 17.69 -0.88
CA ASP A 175 8.06 19.01 -0.68
C ASP A 175 8.08 19.40 0.81
N LYS A 176 7.39 20.49 1.16
CA LYS A 176 7.33 21.00 2.54
C LYS A 176 6.69 20.03 3.54
N THR A 177 6.03 18.98 3.07
CA THR A 177 5.30 18.00 3.89
C THR A 177 5.99 16.64 3.96
N GLY A 178 7.10 16.45 3.23
CA GLY A 178 7.90 15.23 3.26
C GLY A 178 8.19 14.69 1.86
N ASN A 179 8.50 13.39 1.78
CA ASN A 179 8.68 12.71 0.51
C ASN A 179 7.40 12.72 -0.32
N ARG A 180 7.55 12.75 -1.64
CA ARG A 180 6.44 12.67 -2.59
C ARG A 180 6.89 11.90 -3.81
N TYR A 181 6.39 10.68 -3.93
CA TYR A 181 6.75 9.78 -5.02
C TYR A 181 5.80 10.03 -6.19
N CYS A 182 6.32 10.72 -7.21
CA CYS A 182 5.61 11.04 -8.43
C CYS A 182 5.82 9.89 -9.42
N ILE A 183 4.81 9.06 -9.61
CA ILE A 183 4.94 7.74 -10.25
C ILE A 183 4.15 7.68 -11.55
N ASN A 184 4.77 7.12 -12.59
CA ASN A 184 4.12 6.82 -13.86
C ASN A 184 2.99 5.81 -13.64
N LEU A 185 1.77 6.11 -14.07
CA LEU A 185 0.67 5.15 -13.99
C LEU A 185 1.00 3.88 -14.77
N VAL A 186 1.63 4.01 -15.96
CA VAL A 186 2.02 2.83 -16.75
C VAL A 186 2.99 1.90 -16.04
N SER A 187 3.75 2.35 -15.04
CA SER A 187 4.69 1.51 -14.29
C SER A 187 4.03 0.76 -13.13
N VAL A 188 2.80 1.14 -12.76
CA VAL A 188 2.06 0.57 -11.63
C VAL A 188 0.67 0.05 -12.01
N ALA A 189 0.50 -0.26 -13.30
CA ALA A 189 -0.73 -0.78 -13.89
C ALA A 189 -0.66 -2.29 -14.12
N GLY A 190 0.24 -3.01 -13.44
CA GLY A 190 0.29 -4.47 -13.49
C GLY A 190 -0.98 -5.13 -12.95
N GLN A 191 -1.19 -6.37 -13.34
CA GLN A 191 -2.00 -7.33 -12.60
C GLN A 191 -1.18 -7.89 -11.43
N PRO A 192 -1.83 -8.27 -10.31
CA PRO A 192 -1.14 -9.00 -9.24
C PRO A 192 -0.48 -10.27 -9.77
N GLU A 193 0.63 -10.67 -9.16
CA GLU A 193 1.21 -12.01 -9.35
C GLU A 193 0.16 -13.10 -9.01
N GLU A 194 0.12 -14.16 -9.83
CA GLU A 194 -0.71 -15.36 -9.56
C GLU A 194 -0.12 -16.24 -8.45
#